data_AF-K2F5B2-F1
#
_entry.id   AF-K2F5B2-F1
#
_cell.length_a   1.000
_cell.length_b   1.000
_cell.length_c   1.000
_cell.angle_alpha   90.00
_cell.angle_beta   90.00
_cell.angle_gamma   90.00
#
_symmetry.space_group_name_H-M   'P 1'
#
loop_
_entity.id
_entity.type
_entity.pdbx_description
1 polymer ?
#
loop_
_entity_poly.entity_id
_entity_poly.type
_entity_poly.pdbx_seq_one_letter_code
_entity_poly.pdbx_strand_id
1 'polypeptide(L)'
;MIIEVIPFDISIDDKWFSYFVKDETGNQINIWSIVEVPFKNMVTLAIVSKMDSEIDEEVELKSIVSVICSMPVLSKYQIDTIYELSSRYLIHIHKVLALFLPKFIYTFLEKKSFVDLLNIPQKTFKEKWEKRLLFCSKNDNFSEILNLLEKSENVVLVFPDDFMLDDFIELYPYLIEKSIIYKNKFSYVKKYKAFIDTYNKTKNIIIWTRKILQYNLEAYEKIIYIEDVFVKYLHSYNHKYKNLDLIESFWKNWNFKIDILSKVPSLDLIYKASKKEYKLVNI
;
A
#
# COMPACT_ATOMS: atom_id res chain seq x y z
N MET A 1 11.70 26.47 -7.87
CA MET A 1 11.29 25.14 -8.41
C MET A 1 9.77 25.00 -8.33
N ILE A 2 9.13 24.33 -9.29
CA ILE A 2 7.68 24.05 -9.25
C ILE A 2 7.46 22.60 -8.85
N ILE A 3 6.53 22.37 -7.93
CA ILE A 3 6.10 21.04 -7.52
C ILE A 3 4.60 20.87 -7.69
N GLU A 4 4.18 19.65 -7.94
CA GLU A 4 2.78 19.26 -7.90
C GLU A 4 2.53 18.43 -6.62
N VAL A 5 1.43 18.71 -5.93
CA VAL A 5 1.10 18.10 -4.63
C VAL A 5 -0.33 17.56 -4.56
N ILE A 6 -0.53 16.56 -3.71
CA ILE A 6 -1.84 16.01 -3.34
C ILE A 6 -2.14 16.35 -1.87
N PRO A 7 -3.13 17.22 -1.58
CA PRO A 7 -3.55 17.48 -0.22
C PRO A 7 -4.25 16.27 0.40
N PHE A 8 -4.06 16.04 1.70
CA PHE A 8 -4.65 14.89 2.38
C PHE A 8 -6.17 15.00 2.57
N ASP A 9 -6.66 16.20 2.84
CA ASP A 9 -8.05 16.41 3.24
C ASP A 9 -8.96 16.84 2.07
N ILE A 10 -8.39 17.32 0.96
CA ILE A 10 -9.16 17.95 -0.13
C ILE A 10 -8.50 17.68 -1.49
N SER A 11 -9.29 17.25 -2.47
CA SER A 11 -8.95 17.38 -3.90
C SER A 11 -10.23 17.64 -4.70
N ILE A 12 -10.07 18.34 -5.83
CA ILE A 12 -11.19 18.67 -6.72
C ILE A 12 -11.43 17.52 -7.72
N ASP A 13 -10.38 16.79 -8.09
CA ASP A 13 -10.43 15.69 -9.05
C ASP A 13 -9.29 14.67 -8.81
N ASP A 14 -8.86 13.96 -9.85
CA ASP A 14 -7.56 13.28 -9.98
C ASP A 14 -6.36 14.25 -10.19
N LYS A 15 -6.66 15.55 -10.37
CA LYS A 15 -5.67 16.58 -10.67
C LYS A 15 -4.92 17.10 -9.44
N TRP A 16 -3.72 17.59 -9.73
CA TRP A 16 -2.68 17.96 -8.80
C TRP A 16 -2.75 19.47 -8.59
N PHE A 17 -2.31 19.94 -7.42
CA PHE A 17 -2.14 21.38 -7.21
C PHE A 17 -0.68 21.75 -7.37
N SER A 18 -0.43 22.75 -8.19
CA SER A 18 0.91 23.25 -8.47
C SER A 18 1.28 24.35 -7.47
N TYR A 19 2.47 24.26 -6.88
CA TYR A 19 3.00 25.24 -5.94
C TYR A 19 4.46 25.57 -6.28
N PHE A 20 4.85 26.79 -5.91
CA PHE A 20 6.23 27.24 -6.00
C PHE A 20 7.02 26.89 -4.73
N VAL A 21 8.24 26.41 -4.90
CA VAL A 21 9.22 26.16 -3.84
C VAL A 21 10.31 27.22 -3.93
N LYS A 22 10.50 27.95 -2.83
CA LYS A 22 11.58 28.93 -2.65
C LYS A 22 12.92 28.20 -2.56
N ASP A 23 13.99 28.81 -3.08
CA ASP A 23 15.28 28.14 -3.27
C ASP A 23 15.88 27.56 -1.97
N GLU A 24 15.63 28.19 -0.82
CA GLU A 24 16.12 27.74 0.49
C GLU A 24 15.57 26.37 0.93
N THR A 25 14.32 26.04 0.56
CA THR A 25 13.67 24.77 0.94
C THR A 25 13.75 23.71 -0.15
N GLY A 26 14.18 24.07 -1.36
CA GLY A 26 14.28 23.17 -2.51
C GLY A 26 15.13 21.92 -2.24
N ASN A 27 16.26 22.10 -1.56
CA ASN A 27 17.20 20.99 -1.26
C ASN A 27 16.67 19.97 -0.24
N GLN A 28 15.56 20.26 0.42
CA GLN A 28 14.97 19.40 1.45
C GLN A 28 13.74 18.64 0.94
N ILE A 29 13.31 18.92 -0.29
CA ILE A 29 12.11 18.32 -0.89
C ILE A 29 12.53 17.23 -1.86
N ASN A 30 11.95 16.06 -1.67
CA ASN A 30 11.98 14.99 -2.62
C ASN A 30 10.55 14.67 -3.07
N ILE A 31 10.44 13.91 -4.16
CA ILE A 31 9.18 13.27 -4.49
C ILE A 31 8.77 12.39 -3.30
N TRP A 32 7.50 12.50 -2.91
CA TRP A 32 6.82 11.86 -1.77
C TRP A 32 7.15 12.43 -0.39
N SER A 33 7.84 13.58 -0.32
CA SER A 33 7.93 14.38 0.91
C SER A 33 6.55 14.94 1.30
N ILE A 34 6.38 15.22 2.60
CA ILE A 34 5.19 15.89 3.14
C ILE A 34 5.50 17.38 3.34
N VAL A 35 4.64 18.23 2.80
CA VAL A 35 4.75 19.69 2.84
C VAL A 35 3.46 20.33 3.34
N GLU A 36 3.56 21.53 3.89
CA GLU A 36 2.41 22.39 4.15
C GLU A 36 2.15 23.32 2.97
N VAL A 37 0.90 23.37 2.52
CA VAL A 37 0.49 24.23 1.40
C VAL A 37 -0.72 25.10 1.76
N PRO A 38 -0.76 26.35 1.29
CA PRO A 38 -1.91 27.22 1.51
C PRO A 38 -3.04 26.86 0.55
N PHE A 39 -4.17 26.37 1.09
CA PHE A 39 -5.36 26.06 0.32
C PHE A 39 -6.53 26.96 0.76
N LYS A 40 -6.99 27.84 -0.15
CA LYS A 40 -7.96 28.92 0.17
C LYS A 40 -7.49 29.74 1.38
N ASN A 41 -8.20 29.66 2.51
CA ASN A 41 -7.95 30.42 3.75
C ASN A 41 -7.34 29.55 4.86
N MET A 42 -6.89 28.34 4.55
CA MET A 42 -6.29 27.40 5.51
C MET A 42 -4.96 26.87 4.99
N VAL A 43 -4.13 26.36 5.90
CA VAL A 43 -2.95 25.57 5.56
C VAL A 43 -3.32 24.10 5.70
N THR A 44 -2.92 23.29 4.72
CA THR A 44 -3.16 21.84 4.74
C THR A 44 -1.89 21.10 4.40
N LEU A 45 -1.78 19.87 4.89
CA LEU A 45 -0.69 18.98 4.55
C LEU A 45 -0.94 18.36 3.18
N ALA A 46 0.13 18.21 2.41
CA ALA A 46 0.11 17.59 1.11
C ALA A 46 1.35 16.73 0.89
N ILE A 47 1.22 15.71 0.03
CA ILE A 47 2.36 14.91 -0.46
C ILE A 47 2.83 15.50 -1.77
N VAL A 48 4.14 15.69 -1.91
CA VAL A 48 4.79 16.04 -3.17
C VAL A 48 4.73 14.83 -4.09
N SER A 49 4.09 14.94 -5.23
CA SER A 49 3.95 13.81 -6.16
C SER A 49 4.83 13.95 -7.39
N LYS A 50 5.22 15.18 -7.76
CA LYS A 50 6.12 15.47 -8.88
C LYS A 50 6.89 16.76 -8.64
N MET A 51 8.12 16.79 -9.15
CA MET A 51 9.03 17.93 -9.11
C MET A 51 9.28 18.43 -10.54
N ASP A 52 9.75 19.67 -10.65
CA ASP A 52 10.12 20.32 -11.91
C ASP A 52 9.01 20.29 -12.96
N SER A 53 7.78 20.61 -12.52
CA SER A 53 6.63 20.63 -13.42
C SER A 53 6.58 21.92 -14.23
N GLU A 54 6.31 21.80 -15.52
CA GLU A 54 6.05 22.93 -16.40
C GLU A 54 4.63 23.45 -16.13
N ILE A 55 4.46 24.77 -16.15
CA ILE A 55 3.15 25.42 -16.03
C ILE A 55 3.04 26.49 -17.11
N ASP A 56 1.83 26.68 -17.62
CA ASP A 56 1.49 27.81 -18.46
C ASP A 56 1.83 29.14 -17.76
N GLU A 57 2.47 30.05 -18.49
CA GLU A 57 3.10 31.28 -17.98
C GLU A 57 2.13 32.28 -17.29
N GLU A 58 0.82 32.05 -17.38
CA GLU A 58 -0.22 32.97 -16.88
C GLU A 58 -0.78 32.65 -15.48
N VAL A 59 -0.27 31.61 -14.78
CA VAL A 59 -0.83 31.19 -13.48
C VAL A 59 -0.01 31.73 -12.30
N GLU A 60 -0.61 32.59 -11.47
CA GLU A 60 -0.04 32.98 -10.18
C GLU A 60 -0.03 31.80 -9.20
N LEU A 61 1.15 31.26 -8.93
CA LEU A 61 1.33 30.17 -7.97
C LEU A 61 1.56 30.68 -6.57
N LYS A 62 0.91 30.02 -5.59
CA LYS A 62 1.26 30.18 -4.19
C LYS A 62 2.55 29.42 -3.87
N SER A 63 3.33 29.90 -2.92
CA SER A 63 4.46 29.16 -2.39
C SER A 63 4.01 28.13 -1.33
N ILE A 64 4.76 27.04 -1.20
CA ILE A 64 4.62 26.18 -0.01
C ILE A 64 4.93 26.97 1.27
N VAL A 65 4.38 26.52 2.40
CA VAL A 65 4.63 27.12 3.72
C VAL A 65 5.89 26.54 4.34
N SER A 66 5.98 25.21 4.41
CA SER A 66 7.07 24.51 5.07
C SER A 66 7.23 23.07 4.56
N VAL A 67 8.39 22.47 4.82
CA VAL A 67 8.66 21.03 4.62
C VAL A 67 8.52 20.34 5.97
N ILE A 68 7.59 19.39 6.07
CA ILE A 68 7.28 18.69 7.32
C ILE A 68 8.07 17.39 7.44
N CYS A 69 8.17 16.65 6.34
CA CYS A 69 8.96 15.42 6.28
C CYS A 69 9.61 15.29 4.90
N SER A 70 10.94 15.30 4.86
CA SER A 70 11.72 15.10 3.63
C SER A 70 11.77 13.64 3.20
N MET A 71 11.54 12.71 4.12
CA MET A 71 11.56 11.27 3.84
C MET A 71 10.25 10.80 3.22
N PRO A 72 10.30 9.93 2.19
CA PRO A 72 9.10 9.41 1.54
C PRO A 72 8.33 8.47 2.47
N VAL A 73 7.15 8.89 2.93
CA VAL A 73 6.27 8.04 3.78
C VAL A 73 5.54 6.98 2.95
N LEU A 74 5.30 7.26 1.68
CA LEU A 74 4.74 6.34 0.70
C LEU A 74 5.77 6.02 -0.38
N SER A 75 5.76 4.79 -0.85
CA SER A 75 6.59 4.35 -1.96
C SER A 75 5.99 4.70 -3.31
N LYS A 76 6.83 4.70 -4.35
CA LYS A 76 6.41 4.96 -5.73
C LYS A 76 5.21 4.13 -6.15
N TYR A 77 5.24 2.82 -5.90
CA TYR A 77 4.17 1.93 -6.34
C TYR A 77 2.83 2.21 -5.65
N GLN A 78 2.86 2.70 -4.41
CA GLN A 78 1.65 3.09 -3.69
C GLN A 78 1.04 4.32 -4.35
N ILE A 79 1.87 5.31 -4.69
CA ILE A 79 1.44 6.52 -5.39
C ILE A 79 0.86 6.19 -6.77
N ASP A 80 1.55 5.38 -7.57
CA ASP A 80 1.06 4.92 -8.87
C ASP A 80 -0.27 4.13 -8.72
N THR A 81 -0.39 3.33 -7.66
CA THR A 81 -1.63 2.63 -7.33
C THR A 81 -2.76 3.58 -6.94
N ILE A 82 -2.46 4.66 -6.21
CA ILE A 82 -3.44 5.69 -5.84
C ILE A 82 -4.02 6.33 -7.10
N TYR A 83 -3.17 6.70 -8.08
CA TYR A 83 -3.63 7.24 -9.37
C TYR A 83 -4.51 6.26 -10.14
N GLU A 84 -4.07 5.01 -10.24
CA GLU A 84 -4.80 3.99 -10.97
C GLU A 84 -6.17 3.72 -10.36
N LEU A 85 -6.25 3.60 -9.03
CA LEU A 85 -7.53 3.39 -8.34
C LEU A 85 -8.43 4.63 -8.40
N SER A 86 -7.87 5.83 -8.26
CA SER A 86 -8.61 7.10 -8.39
C SER A 86 -9.26 7.20 -9.77
N SER A 87 -8.50 6.94 -10.83
CA SER A 87 -8.96 6.95 -12.21
C SER A 87 -9.98 5.83 -12.49
N ARG A 88 -9.68 4.60 -12.04
CA ARG A 88 -10.52 3.41 -12.31
C ARG A 88 -11.90 3.51 -11.66
N TYR A 89 -11.96 4.05 -10.44
CA TYR A 89 -13.19 4.15 -9.67
C TYR A 89 -13.86 5.53 -9.75
N LEU A 90 -13.26 6.49 -10.45
CA LEU A 90 -13.72 7.88 -10.52
C LEU A 90 -13.89 8.51 -9.14
N ILE A 91 -12.89 8.30 -8.28
CA ILE A 91 -12.87 8.78 -6.90
C ILE A 91 -11.77 9.82 -6.79
N HIS A 92 -12.07 10.93 -6.11
CA HIS A 92 -11.09 11.95 -5.79
C HIS A 92 -9.83 11.36 -5.14
N ILE A 93 -8.66 11.74 -5.64
CA ILE A 93 -7.38 11.14 -5.29
C ILE A 93 -7.08 11.16 -3.79
N HIS A 94 -7.48 12.22 -3.06
CA HIS A 94 -7.28 12.31 -1.61
C HIS A 94 -8.01 11.20 -0.82
N LYS A 95 -9.17 10.75 -1.30
CA LYS A 95 -9.91 9.64 -0.65
C LYS A 95 -9.22 8.29 -0.84
N VAL A 96 -8.57 8.11 -1.99
CA VAL A 96 -7.76 6.92 -2.28
C VAL A 96 -6.45 6.99 -1.50
N LEU A 97 -5.80 8.15 -1.45
CA LEU A 97 -4.62 8.41 -0.62
C LEU A 97 -4.88 8.07 0.85
N ALA A 98 -6.04 8.43 1.38
CA ALA A 98 -6.45 8.10 2.75
C ALA A 98 -6.57 6.60 3.04
N LEU A 99 -6.58 5.72 2.02
CA LEU A 99 -6.42 4.28 2.21
C LEU A 99 -5.01 3.93 2.68
N PHE A 100 -3.99 4.53 2.04
CA PHE A 100 -2.58 4.21 2.24
C PHE A 100 -1.95 5.01 3.38
N LEU A 101 -2.38 6.25 3.56
CA LEU A 101 -2.01 7.07 4.70
C LEU A 101 -3.24 7.65 5.42
N PRO A 102 -3.94 6.82 6.22
CA PRO A 102 -5.08 7.26 7.00
C PRO A 102 -4.73 8.38 7.99
N LYS A 103 -5.72 9.22 8.31
CA LYS A 103 -5.59 10.37 9.22
C LYS A 103 -4.86 10.05 10.53
N PHE A 104 -5.22 8.94 11.16
CA PHE A 104 -4.62 8.55 12.43
C PHE A 104 -3.12 8.24 12.28
N ILE A 105 -2.67 7.64 11.17
CA ILE A 105 -1.25 7.32 10.95
C ILE A 105 -0.45 8.60 10.85
N TYR A 106 -0.87 9.53 9.98
CA TYR A 106 -0.13 10.79 9.83
C TYR A 106 -0.12 11.58 11.14
N THR A 107 -1.23 11.61 11.89
CA THR A 107 -1.32 12.36 13.15
C THR A 107 -0.33 11.80 14.19
N PHE A 108 -0.13 10.48 14.23
CA PHE A 108 0.87 9.88 15.11
C PHE A 108 2.31 10.15 14.65
N LEU A 109 2.57 10.11 13.34
CA LEU A 109 3.88 10.45 12.77
C LEU A 109 4.28 11.89 13.09
N GLU A 110 3.36 12.83 12.87
CA GLU A 110 3.54 14.26 13.13
C GLU A 110 3.83 14.52 14.61
N LYS A 111 3.03 13.94 15.53
CA LYS A 111 3.24 14.06 16.98
C LYS A 111 4.61 13.57 17.45
N LYS A 112 5.22 12.66 16.69
CA LYS A 112 6.53 12.10 16.97
C LYS A 112 7.62 12.67 16.08
N SER A 113 7.33 13.72 15.31
CA SER A 113 8.29 14.36 14.39
C SER A 113 8.96 13.35 13.45
N PHE A 114 8.23 12.31 13.03
CA PHE A 114 8.66 11.28 12.09
C PHE A 114 9.89 10.45 12.53
N VAL A 115 10.37 10.57 13.76
CA VAL A 115 11.60 9.91 14.24
C VAL A 115 11.50 8.38 14.28
N ASP A 116 10.29 7.83 14.29
CA ASP A 116 10.04 6.40 14.27
C ASP A 116 10.32 5.75 12.91
N LEU A 117 10.38 6.53 11.83
CA LEU A 117 10.57 6.00 10.48
C LEU A 117 12.07 5.88 10.18
N LEU A 118 12.49 4.69 9.75
CA LEU A 118 13.88 4.40 9.39
C LEU A 118 14.05 4.45 7.87
N ASN A 119 15.09 5.13 7.40
CA ASN A 119 15.46 5.13 5.98
C ASN A 119 16.17 3.81 5.64
N ILE A 120 15.39 2.77 5.33
CA ILE A 120 15.93 1.46 4.98
C ILE A 120 16.17 1.42 3.47
N PRO A 121 17.39 1.07 3.01
CA PRO A 121 17.66 0.90 1.59
C PRO A 121 16.72 -0.14 0.99
N GLN A 122 15.89 0.30 0.06
CA GLN A 122 14.91 -0.57 -0.58
C GLN A 122 15.59 -1.41 -1.65
N LYS A 123 15.34 -2.72 -1.64
CA LYS A 123 15.83 -3.62 -2.69
C LYS A 123 14.95 -3.46 -3.93
N THR A 124 15.57 -3.11 -5.05
CA THR A 124 14.91 -3.15 -6.36
C THR A 124 15.03 -4.55 -6.95
N PHE A 125 13.90 -5.23 -7.10
CA PHE A 125 13.83 -6.51 -7.81
C PHE A 125 13.69 -6.25 -9.31
N LYS A 126 14.63 -6.73 -10.12
CA LYS A 126 14.63 -6.49 -11.58
C LYS A 126 13.91 -7.57 -12.40
N GLU A 127 13.60 -8.72 -11.81
CA GLU A 127 13.03 -9.86 -12.54
C GLU A 127 11.51 -9.82 -12.59
N LYS A 128 10.92 -9.70 -13.79
CA LYS A 128 9.47 -9.73 -13.94
C LYS A 128 8.92 -11.12 -13.59
N TRP A 129 8.08 -11.20 -12.55
CA TRP A 129 7.50 -12.46 -12.10
C TRP A 129 6.26 -12.86 -12.90
N GLU A 130 6.11 -14.16 -13.14
CA GLU A 130 4.88 -14.75 -13.70
C GLU A 130 3.76 -14.68 -12.65
N LYS A 131 2.57 -14.21 -13.05
CA LYS A 131 1.38 -14.20 -12.19
C LYS A 131 0.87 -15.63 -12.01
N ARG A 132 0.76 -16.09 -10.77
CA ARG A 132 0.33 -17.47 -10.48
C ARG A 132 -0.99 -17.51 -9.72
N LEU A 133 -1.88 -18.36 -10.20
CA LEU A 133 -3.08 -18.79 -9.48
C LEU A 133 -2.84 -20.22 -9.00
N LEU A 134 -2.66 -20.36 -7.69
CA LEU A 134 -2.47 -21.65 -7.02
C LEU A 134 -3.84 -22.19 -6.61
N PHE A 135 -4.25 -23.26 -7.27
CA PHE A 135 -5.49 -23.97 -6.95
C PHE A 135 -5.20 -25.09 -5.96
N CYS A 136 -5.71 -24.96 -4.73
CA CYS A 136 -5.54 -25.98 -3.70
C CYS A 136 -6.73 -26.93 -3.74
N SER A 137 -6.52 -28.15 -4.25
CA SER A 137 -7.57 -29.17 -4.30
C SER A 137 -7.64 -30.04 -3.04
N LYS A 138 -6.65 -29.92 -2.14
CA LYS A 138 -6.56 -30.72 -0.92
C LYS A 138 -7.47 -30.17 0.18
N ASN A 139 -7.86 -31.05 1.10
CA ASN A 139 -8.71 -30.66 2.24
C ASN A 139 -7.96 -29.76 3.23
N ASP A 140 -6.67 -30.00 3.45
CA ASP A 140 -5.84 -29.20 4.35
C ASP A 140 -5.12 -28.06 3.60
N ASN A 141 -5.60 -26.83 3.81
CA ASN A 141 -5.04 -25.62 3.18
C ASN A 141 -3.80 -25.11 3.90
N PHE A 142 -3.75 -25.30 5.22
CA PHE A 142 -2.84 -24.56 6.07
C PHE A 142 -1.42 -25.13 6.00
N SER A 143 -1.28 -26.44 5.77
CA SER A 143 0.01 -27.06 5.50
C SER A 143 0.66 -26.55 4.20
N GLU A 144 -0.11 -26.37 3.12
CA GLU A 144 0.43 -25.81 1.87
C GLU A 144 0.79 -24.32 2.02
N ILE A 145 -0.03 -23.55 2.74
CA ILE A 145 0.29 -22.16 3.10
C ILE A 145 1.60 -22.11 3.88
N LEU A 146 1.78 -22.99 4.87
CA LEU A 146 2.98 -23.06 5.68
C LEU A 146 4.22 -23.41 4.84
N ASN A 147 4.10 -24.41 3.97
CA ASN A 147 5.16 -24.82 3.05
C ASN A 147 5.61 -23.67 2.13
N LEU A 148 4.66 -22.89 1.62
CA LEU A 148 4.95 -21.70 0.81
C LEU A 148 5.61 -20.58 1.63
N LEU A 149 5.19 -20.42 2.89
CA LEU A 149 5.73 -19.45 3.82
C LEU A 149 7.19 -19.78 4.19
N GLU A 150 7.47 -21.02 4.58
CA GLU A 150 8.79 -21.50 5.02
C GLU A 150 9.84 -21.46 3.89
N LYS A 151 9.41 -21.54 2.63
CA LYS A 151 10.28 -21.40 1.45
C LYS A 151 10.59 -19.96 1.06
N SER A 152 10.06 -18.98 1.80
CA SER A 152 10.18 -17.56 1.46
C SER A 152 10.86 -16.81 2.59
N GLU A 153 11.90 -16.02 2.27
CA GLU A 153 12.62 -15.25 3.30
C GLU A 153 11.86 -13.96 3.64
N ASN A 154 11.47 -13.18 2.63
CA ASN A 154 10.80 -11.89 2.77
C ASN A 154 9.36 -11.96 2.22
N VAL A 155 8.39 -12.26 3.08
CA VAL A 155 7.03 -12.65 2.63
C VAL A 155 5.91 -12.00 3.42
N VAL A 156 4.86 -11.62 2.71
CA VAL A 156 3.59 -11.14 3.25
C VAL A 156 2.52 -12.19 2.98
N LEU A 157 1.96 -12.76 4.03
CA LEU A 157 0.82 -13.67 3.96
C LEU A 157 -0.47 -12.90 4.26
N VAL A 158 -1.38 -12.90 3.29
CA VAL A 158 -2.61 -12.10 3.33
C VAL A 158 -3.83 -13.02 3.43
N PHE A 159 -4.49 -12.97 4.57
CA PHE A 159 -5.76 -13.65 4.84
C PHE A 159 -6.96 -12.79 4.42
N PRO A 160 -8.11 -13.42 4.13
CA PRO A 160 -9.32 -12.67 3.80
C PRO A 160 -9.90 -11.89 4.99
N ASP A 161 -9.81 -12.44 6.20
CA ASP A 161 -10.36 -11.87 7.43
C ASP A 161 -9.60 -12.32 8.70
N ASP A 162 -10.00 -11.77 9.85
CA ASP A 162 -9.40 -12.07 11.15
C ASP A 162 -9.71 -13.51 11.63
N PHE A 163 -10.81 -14.13 11.17
CA PHE A 163 -11.21 -15.47 11.62
C PHE A 163 -10.27 -16.52 11.05
N MET A 164 -10.06 -16.53 9.74
CA MET A 164 -9.12 -17.46 9.10
C MET A 164 -7.67 -17.25 9.56
N LEU A 165 -7.30 -16.01 9.85
CA LEU A 165 -6.00 -15.71 10.44
C LEU A 165 -5.87 -16.30 11.84
N ASP A 166 -6.90 -16.14 12.69
CA ASP A 166 -6.91 -16.65 14.06
C ASP A 166 -6.77 -18.18 14.06
N ASP A 167 -7.52 -18.89 13.21
CA ASP A 167 -7.42 -20.35 13.04
C ASP A 167 -6.01 -20.80 12.62
N PHE A 168 -5.39 -20.10 11.67
CA PHE A 168 -4.04 -20.43 11.20
C PHE A 168 -2.97 -20.24 12.29
N ILE A 169 -3.09 -19.18 13.08
CA ILE A 169 -2.13 -18.89 14.15
C ILE A 169 -2.32 -19.83 15.34
N GLU A 170 -3.54 -20.30 15.62
CA GLU A 170 -3.79 -21.32 16.64
C GLU A 170 -3.08 -22.64 16.32
N LEU A 171 -3.04 -23.03 15.03
CA LEU A 171 -2.33 -24.22 14.58
C LEU A 171 -0.81 -24.05 14.56
N TYR A 172 -0.31 -22.83 14.33
CA TYR A 172 1.12 -22.54 14.22
C TYR A 172 1.56 -21.37 15.13
N PRO A 173 1.45 -21.53 16.47
CA PRO A 173 1.66 -20.43 17.42
C PRO A 173 3.09 -19.87 17.42
N TYR A 174 4.07 -20.67 16.99
CA TYR A 174 5.47 -20.23 16.89
C TYR A 174 5.67 -19.06 15.90
N LEU A 175 4.72 -18.83 14.98
CA LEU A 175 4.77 -17.70 14.04
C LEU A 175 4.57 -16.35 14.73
N ILE A 176 3.97 -16.31 15.92
CA ILE A 176 3.72 -15.07 16.68
C ILE A 176 5.02 -14.32 16.97
N GLU A 177 6.09 -15.04 17.28
CA GLU A 177 7.39 -14.42 17.59
C GLU A 177 8.21 -14.11 16.33
N LYS A 178 7.99 -14.88 15.26
CA LYS A 178 8.74 -14.78 14.00
C LYS A 178 8.20 -13.74 13.03
N SER A 179 6.94 -13.33 13.18
CA SER A 179 6.26 -12.47 12.21
C SER A 179 5.62 -11.23 12.84
N ILE A 180 5.36 -10.22 12.02
CA ILE A 180 4.44 -9.14 12.37
C ILE A 180 3.04 -9.69 12.14
N ILE A 181 2.30 -9.93 13.22
CA ILE A 181 0.91 -10.38 13.16
C ILE A 181 -0.02 -9.24 13.51
N TYR A 182 -1.06 -9.07 12.71
CA TYR A 182 -2.02 -8.02 12.95
C TYR A 182 -3.45 -8.42 12.61
N LYS A 183 -4.40 -7.86 13.36
CA LYS A 183 -5.84 -8.12 13.23
C LYS A 183 -6.60 -6.80 13.05
N ASN A 184 -7.64 -6.79 12.23
CA ASN A 184 -8.44 -5.61 11.95
C ASN A 184 -9.04 -4.96 13.21
N LYS A 185 -9.37 -5.78 14.22
CA LYS A 185 -9.91 -5.39 15.53
C LYS A 185 -8.97 -4.57 16.42
N PHE A 186 -7.72 -4.36 16.03
CA PHE A 186 -6.75 -3.64 16.85
C PHE A 186 -7.04 -2.12 16.93
N SER A 187 -6.61 -1.50 18.04
CA SER A 187 -6.70 -0.07 18.30
C SER A 187 -5.78 0.76 17.40
N TYR A 188 -6.03 2.07 17.27
CA TYR A 188 -5.20 2.95 16.44
C TYR A 188 -3.72 2.97 16.86
N VAL A 189 -3.42 2.90 18.15
CA VAL A 189 -2.03 2.82 18.65
C VAL A 189 -1.34 1.56 18.13
N LYS A 190 -2.03 0.42 18.19
CA LYS A 190 -1.50 -0.83 17.61
C LYS A 190 -1.37 -0.70 16.09
N LYS A 191 -2.34 -0.10 15.38
CA LYS A 191 -2.30 0.12 13.92
C LYS A 191 -1.07 0.92 13.52
N TYR A 192 -0.83 2.00 14.24
CA TYR A 192 0.36 2.82 14.07
C TYR A 192 1.64 2.02 14.31
N LYS A 193 1.74 1.26 15.42
CA LYS A 193 2.91 0.41 15.67
C LYS A 193 3.17 -0.57 14.52
N ALA A 194 2.14 -1.22 14.01
CA ALA A 194 2.28 -2.16 12.90
C ALA A 194 2.66 -1.47 11.59
N PHE A 195 2.20 -0.23 11.38
CA PHE A 195 2.64 0.58 10.25
C PHE A 195 4.14 0.83 10.31
N ILE A 196 4.63 1.28 11.48
CA ILE A 196 6.06 1.48 11.73
C ILE A 196 6.84 0.17 11.59
N ASP A 197 6.37 -0.92 12.20
CA ASP A 197 7.04 -2.22 12.14
C ASP A 197 7.15 -2.75 10.69
N THR A 198 6.10 -2.53 9.88
CA THR A 198 6.06 -2.90 8.47
C THR A 198 7.00 -2.02 7.63
N TYR A 199 6.89 -0.69 7.79
CA TYR A 199 7.71 0.29 7.08
C TYR A 199 9.21 0.08 7.39
N ASN A 200 9.54 -0.14 8.66
CA ASN A 200 10.89 -0.40 9.13
C ASN A 200 11.34 -1.85 8.96
N LYS A 201 10.53 -2.71 8.32
CA LYS A 201 10.83 -4.13 8.10
C LYS A 201 11.41 -4.82 9.35
N THR A 202 10.76 -4.68 10.51
CA THR A 202 11.29 -5.23 11.77
C THR A 202 11.28 -6.76 11.82
N LYS A 203 10.49 -7.40 10.95
CA LYS A 203 10.47 -8.85 10.69
C LYS A 203 10.39 -9.11 9.19
N ASN A 204 10.95 -10.24 8.76
CA ASN A 204 10.91 -10.66 7.36
C ASN A 204 9.57 -11.28 6.94
N ILE A 205 8.74 -11.66 7.92
CA ILE A 205 7.41 -12.25 7.69
C ILE A 205 6.34 -11.32 8.23
N ILE A 206 5.34 -11.02 7.41
CA ILE A 206 4.09 -10.39 7.84
C ILE A 206 2.94 -11.38 7.65
N ILE A 207 2.09 -11.54 8.67
CA ILE A 207 0.85 -12.29 8.58
C ILE A 207 -0.29 -11.37 8.98
N TRP A 208 -1.16 -11.07 8.02
CA TRP A 208 -2.25 -10.13 8.25
C TRP A 208 -3.39 -10.41 7.28
N THR A 209 -4.39 -9.55 7.29
CA THR A 209 -5.56 -9.57 6.44
C THR A 209 -5.34 -8.59 5.29
N ARG A 210 -6.29 -8.53 4.36
CA ARG A 210 -6.24 -7.67 3.16
C ARG A 210 -5.90 -6.19 3.40
N LYS A 211 -6.09 -5.66 4.61
CA LYS A 211 -5.68 -4.28 4.94
C LYS A 211 -4.17 -4.04 4.85
N ILE A 212 -3.35 -5.08 4.93
CA ILE A 212 -1.89 -4.95 4.77
C ILE A 212 -1.49 -4.42 3.38
N LEU A 213 -2.36 -4.62 2.38
CA LEU A 213 -2.18 -4.06 1.04
C LEU A 213 -2.26 -2.52 1.02
N GLN A 214 -2.63 -1.87 2.11
CA GLN A 214 -2.59 -0.42 2.21
C GLN A 214 -1.24 0.11 2.71
N TYR A 215 -0.38 -0.78 3.22
CA TYR A 215 0.88 -0.38 3.87
C TYR A 215 2.03 -0.50 2.86
N ASN A 216 3.18 0.08 3.21
CA ASN A 216 4.35 -0.02 2.36
C ASN A 216 4.98 -1.41 2.50
N LEU A 217 4.88 -2.21 1.44
CA LEU A 217 5.38 -3.59 1.36
C LEU A 217 6.65 -3.70 0.51
N GLU A 218 7.23 -2.59 0.07
CA GLU A 218 8.37 -2.55 -0.87
C GLU A 218 9.56 -3.41 -0.43
N ALA A 219 9.75 -3.53 0.89
CA ALA A 219 10.84 -4.30 1.47
C ALA A 219 10.62 -5.83 1.45
N TYR A 220 9.47 -6.29 0.97
CA TYR A 220 9.05 -7.69 0.88
C TYR A 220 9.04 -8.17 -0.58
N GLU A 221 9.54 -9.38 -0.80
CA GLU A 221 9.71 -9.95 -2.14
C GLU A 221 8.44 -10.60 -2.66
N LYS A 222 7.70 -11.22 -1.74
CA LYS A 222 6.63 -12.13 -2.07
C LYS A 222 5.35 -11.79 -1.30
N ILE A 223 4.23 -11.82 -2.01
CA ILE A 223 2.91 -11.77 -1.39
C ILE A 223 2.21 -13.10 -1.66
N ILE A 224 1.79 -13.80 -0.62
CA ILE A 224 0.90 -14.95 -0.71
C ILE A 224 -0.49 -14.45 -0.36
N TYR A 225 -1.35 -14.31 -1.35
CA TYR A 225 -2.69 -13.75 -1.20
C TYR A 225 -3.72 -14.86 -1.18
N ILE A 226 -4.33 -15.11 -0.02
CA ILE A 226 -5.39 -16.10 0.13
C ILE A 226 -6.69 -15.47 -0.33
N GLU A 227 -7.16 -15.89 -1.50
CA GLU A 227 -8.41 -15.41 -2.07
C GLU A 227 -9.58 -16.28 -1.64
N ASP A 228 -10.60 -15.58 -1.15
CA ASP A 228 -11.91 -16.12 -0.84
C ASP A 228 -13.00 -15.39 -1.65
N VAL A 229 -13.92 -16.17 -2.24
CA VAL A 229 -15.00 -15.67 -3.11
C VAL A 229 -15.99 -14.81 -2.34
N PHE A 230 -16.13 -15.01 -1.02
CA PHE A 230 -17.20 -14.34 -0.27
C PHE A 230 -16.86 -12.90 0.09
N VAL A 231 -15.58 -12.56 0.27
CA VAL A 231 -15.15 -11.22 0.70
C VAL A 231 -14.35 -10.53 -0.41
N LYS A 232 -15.04 -9.98 -1.41
CA LYS A 232 -14.38 -9.40 -2.61
C LYS A 232 -13.92 -7.96 -2.46
N TYR A 233 -14.50 -7.21 -1.51
CA TYR A 233 -14.39 -5.76 -1.47
C TYR A 233 -13.73 -5.25 -0.18
N LEU A 234 -12.88 -4.26 -0.35
CA LEU A 234 -12.47 -3.33 0.70
C LEU A 234 -13.48 -2.18 0.75
N HIS A 235 -13.98 -1.89 1.94
CA HIS A 235 -14.88 -0.77 2.19
C HIS A 235 -14.12 0.38 2.83
N SER A 236 -14.22 1.58 2.25
CA SER A 236 -13.66 2.80 2.84
C SER A 236 -14.39 4.04 2.32
N TYR A 237 -14.72 4.98 3.20
CA TYR A 237 -15.39 6.25 2.87
C TYR A 237 -16.61 6.11 1.93
N ASN A 238 -17.48 5.12 2.18
CA ASN A 238 -18.64 4.76 1.34
C ASN A 238 -18.30 4.25 -0.08
N HIS A 239 -17.02 4.08 -0.40
CA HIS A 239 -16.55 3.48 -1.64
C HIS A 239 -16.18 2.02 -1.42
N LYS A 240 -16.31 1.22 -2.50
CA LYS A 240 -15.96 -0.19 -2.52
C LYS A 240 -14.88 -0.41 -3.56
N TYR A 241 -13.75 -0.95 -3.13
CA TYR A 241 -12.64 -1.32 -3.99
C TYR A 241 -12.56 -2.83 -4.03
N LYS A 242 -12.42 -3.44 -5.21
CA LYS A 242 -12.13 -4.87 -5.28
C LYS A 242 -10.72 -5.11 -4.78
N ASN A 243 -10.52 -6.11 -3.92
CA ASN A 243 -9.20 -6.41 -3.40
C ASN A 243 -8.23 -6.88 -4.51
N LEU A 244 -8.75 -7.60 -5.51
CA LEU A 244 -7.97 -8.02 -6.68
C LEU A 244 -7.49 -6.84 -7.53
N ASP A 245 -8.22 -5.72 -7.57
CA ASP A 245 -7.78 -4.53 -8.29
C ASP A 245 -6.55 -3.88 -7.64
N LEU A 246 -6.45 -3.92 -6.30
CA LEU A 246 -5.22 -3.51 -5.61
C LEU A 246 -4.04 -4.41 -5.98
N ILE A 247 -4.26 -5.73 -5.98
CA ILE A 247 -3.25 -6.72 -6.34
C ILE A 247 -2.80 -6.56 -7.81
N GLU A 248 -3.73 -6.29 -8.72
CA GLU A 248 -3.43 -5.96 -10.12
C GLU A 248 -2.57 -4.72 -10.26
N SER A 249 -2.95 -3.65 -9.56
CA SER A 249 -2.19 -2.42 -9.52
C SER A 249 -0.78 -2.65 -8.98
N PHE A 250 -0.63 -3.49 -7.95
CA PHE A 250 0.68 -3.85 -7.39
C PHE A 250 1.56 -4.57 -8.41
N TRP A 251 1.02 -5.49 -9.20
CA TRP A 251 1.79 -6.14 -10.28
C TRP A 251 2.18 -5.20 -11.41
N LYS A 252 1.36 -4.18 -11.69
CA LYS A 252 1.61 -3.23 -12.76
C LYS A 252 2.65 -2.19 -12.36
N ASN A 253 2.57 -1.73 -11.12
CA ASN A 253 3.35 -0.61 -10.60
C ASN A 253 4.54 -1.04 -9.73
N TRP A 254 4.64 -2.33 -9.40
CA TRP A 254 5.77 -2.92 -8.69
C TRP A 254 6.07 -4.35 -9.14
N ASN A 255 7.22 -4.87 -8.71
CA ASN A 255 7.69 -6.19 -9.08
C ASN A 255 7.57 -7.21 -7.93
N PHE A 256 6.41 -7.26 -7.29
CA PHE A 256 6.12 -8.28 -6.29
C PHE A 256 5.92 -9.65 -6.95
N LYS A 257 6.52 -10.69 -6.36
CA LYS A 257 6.10 -12.06 -6.64
C LYS A 257 4.81 -12.34 -5.89
N ILE A 258 3.67 -12.23 -6.55
CA ILE A 258 2.38 -12.48 -5.92
C ILE A 258 1.85 -13.85 -6.37
N ASP A 259 1.56 -14.70 -5.39
CA ASP A 259 0.84 -15.95 -5.56
C ASP A 259 -0.58 -15.78 -5.03
N ILE A 260 -1.59 -15.94 -5.89
CA ILE A 260 -2.99 -15.99 -5.43
C ILE A 260 -3.33 -17.44 -5.13
N LEU A 261 -3.60 -17.75 -3.87
CA LEU A 261 -4.04 -19.07 -3.43
C LEU A 261 -5.56 -19.09 -3.29
N SER A 262 -6.24 -20.06 -3.90
CA SER A 262 -7.68 -20.22 -3.70
C SER A 262 -8.14 -21.68 -3.82
N LYS A 263 -9.07 -22.08 -2.96
CA LYS A 263 -9.83 -23.34 -3.08
C LYS A 263 -10.95 -23.24 -4.09
N VAL A 264 -11.57 -22.07 -4.18
CA VAL A 264 -12.67 -21.78 -5.08
C VAL A 264 -12.33 -20.46 -5.75
N PRO A 265 -11.52 -20.46 -6.82
CA PRO A 265 -11.17 -19.21 -7.49
C PRO A 265 -12.44 -18.50 -7.98
N SER A 266 -12.43 -17.17 -7.94
CA SER A 266 -13.52 -16.40 -8.52
C SER A 266 -13.58 -16.63 -10.04
N LEU A 267 -14.78 -16.48 -10.64
CA LEU A 267 -14.93 -16.59 -12.10
C LEU A 267 -14.01 -15.64 -12.87
N ASP A 268 -13.73 -14.46 -12.29
CA ASP A 268 -12.79 -13.48 -12.85
C ASP A 268 -11.35 -14.04 -12.91
N LEU A 269 -10.88 -14.68 -11.83
CA LEU A 269 -9.57 -15.34 -11.81
C LEU A 269 -9.51 -16.53 -12.77
N ILE A 270 -10.56 -17.34 -12.84
CA ILE A 270 -10.65 -18.46 -13.80
C ILE A 270 -10.61 -17.93 -15.24
N TYR A 271 -11.36 -16.87 -15.53
CA TYR A 271 -11.37 -16.24 -16.84
C TYR A 271 -9.98 -15.71 -17.21
N LYS A 272 -9.32 -14.97 -16.32
CA LYS A 272 -7.96 -14.46 -16.53
C LYS A 272 -6.93 -15.58 -16.70
N ALA A 273 -7.05 -16.67 -15.95
CA ALA A 273 -6.22 -17.85 -16.14
C ALA A 273 -6.47 -18.50 -17.53
N SER A 274 -7.71 -18.58 -17.99
CA SER A 274 -8.05 -19.09 -19.33
C SER A 274 -7.46 -18.24 -20.47
N LYS A 275 -7.29 -16.93 -20.23
CA LYS A 275 -6.62 -15.98 -21.13
C LYS A 275 -5.09 -15.99 -21.02
N LYS A 276 -4.52 -16.88 -20.18
CA LYS A 276 -3.09 -16.97 -19.88
C LYS A 276 -2.51 -15.70 -19.22
N GLU A 277 -3.35 -14.87 -18.61
CA GLU A 277 -2.88 -13.77 -17.77
C GLU A 277 -2.33 -14.27 -16.44
N TYR A 278 -2.80 -15.44 -16.00
CA TYR A 278 -2.32 -16.19 -14.84
C TYR A 278 -1.95 -17.59 -15.27
N LYS A 279 -0.83 -18.08 -14.76
CA LYS A 279 -0.52 -19.49 -14.80
C LYS A 279 -1.26 -20.20 -13.68
N LEU A 280 -2.18 -21.07 -14.06
CA LEU A 280 -2.84 -21.98 -13.14
C LEU A 280 -1.85 -23.08 -12.72
N VAL A 281 -1.67 -23.25 -11.41
CA VAL A 281 -0.85 -24.30 -10.82
C VAL A 281 -1.70 -25.06 -9.81
N ASN A 282 -1.86 -26.37 -10.00
CA ASN A 282 -2.54 -27.22 -9.02
C ASN A 282 -1.53 -27.65 -7.96
N ILE A 283 -1.88 -27.45 -6.69
CA ILE A 283 -1.05 -27.81 -5.53
C ILE A 283 -1.82 -28.65 -4.50
#